data_AF-A0AAN7C2E4-F1
#
_entry.id   AF-A0AAN7C2E4-F1
#
_cell.length_a   1.000
_cell.length_b   1.000
_cell.length_c   1.000
_cell.angle_alpha   90.00
_cell.angle_beta   90.00
_cell.angle_gamma   90.00
#
_symmetry.space_group_name_H-M   'P 1'
#
loop_
_entity.id
_entity.type
_entity.pdbx_description
1 polymer ?
#
loop_
_entity_poly.entity_id
_entity_poly.type
_entity_poly.pdbx_seq_one_letter_code
_entity_poly.pdbx_strand_id
1 'polypeptide(L)'
;MPTSLDIQLVNRSTTDVYAFITGLAIQHNMARVFLKRDGKGIYFPESPPPGQILQPLTEECAIPLTPRTTVAVTIPQMAGGRIWFSTGKKLTFLRNPGGPGGGAALVEPSVLNPSDPNADIDFAFCEFTLNNDQVFANITYVDFVPRLPIALTLHTRGGGVQHVWGMPTNGLDLVCAALRAQAARDGRPWDKLVVQRPGQERPLRALSPTHGDAVGASFVGYFEPLVEATWRKYGQEHHHQQQQPEKRHHKFRFPLLDRGPEPEAKAQHQKTVLRINTQAAPGVLEGSVPSGSNDLVIGGEPFGRPTTGDILGCNSGPFTTGPSPTRNAIIPRLAAAFQRGCIVDVAEHPSHPETFYKSDPMNHYARIVHMHNIDGKGYAFAYDDVQPDGGEDQSGKVNAGEPRVLVVAVG
;
A
#
# COMPACT_ATOMS: atom_id res chain seq x y z
N MET A 1 27.58 -2.52 4.45
CA MET A 1 26.65 -2.21 5.57
C MET A 1 27.14 -2.79 6.88
N PRO A 2 26.79 -2.21 8.04
CA PRO A 2 27.10 -2.83 9.33
C PRO A 2 26.22 -4.07 9.57
N THR A 3 26.71 -5.01 10.38
CA THR A 3 25.97 -6.23 10.78
C THR A 3 24.86 -5.95 11.80
N SER A 4 24.89 -4.76 12.40
CA SER A 4 23.87 -4.22 13.28
C SER A 4 23.74 -2.71 13.09
N LEU A 5 22.63 -2.13 13.55
CA LEU A 5 22.41 -0.68 13.52
C LEU A 5 21.86 -0.22 14.88
N ASP A 6 22.44 0.85 15.42
CA ASP A 6 21.84 1.54 16.55
C ASP A 6 20.67 2.39 16.08
N ILE A 7 19.54 2.23 16.74
CA ILE A 7 18.33 3.01 16.50
C ILE A 7 17.89 3.69 17.80
N GLN A 8 17.18 4.80 17.67
CA GLN A 8 16.65 5.56 18.79
C GLN A 8 15.13 5.49 18.79
N LEU A 9 14.56 4.94 19.85
CA LEU A 9 13.12 4.96 20.10
C LEU A 9 12.79 6.20 20.93
N VAL A 10 11.97 7.10 20.40
CA VAL A 10 11.64 8.39 21.04
C VAL A 10 10.15 8.42 21.37
N ASN A 11 9.80 8.55 22.65
CA ASN A 11 8.40 8.76 23.05
C ASN A 11 8.11 10.26 23.15
N ARG A 12 7.36 10.81 22.20
CA ARG A 12 6.90 12.20 22.18
C ARG A 12 5.47 12.38 22.71
N SER A 13 4.77 11.28 23.00
CA SER A 13 3.46 11.31 23.64
C SER A 13 3.52 11.79 25.11
N THR A 14 2.34 11.97 25.70
CA THR A 14 2.17 12.31 27.13
C THR A 14 1.97 11.08 28.02
N THR A 15 2.05 9.86 27.48
CA THR A 15 1.80 8.61 28.22
C THR A 15 2.95 7.63 28.08
N ASP A 16 3.03 6.64 28.97
CA ASP A 16 3.95 5.52 28.79
C ASP A 16 3.60 4.73 27.52
N VAL A 17 4.62 4.31 26.79
CA VAL A 17 4.51 3.50 25.57
C VAL A 17 5.36 2.24 25.72
N TYR A 18 4.88 1.11 25.22
CA TYR A 18 5.66 -0.12 25.10
C TYR A 18 6.10 -0.30 23.65
N ALA A 19 7.40 -0.49 23.43
CA ALA A 19 7.94 -0.83 22.13
C ALA A 19 8.29 -2.32 22.02
N PHE A 20 8.12 -2.90 20.84
CA PHE A 20 8.59 -4.25 20.48
C PHE A 20 9.28 -4.19 19.13
N ILE A 21 10.34 -4.96 18.95
CA ILE A 21 11.06 -5.03 17.67
C ILE A 21 11.14 -6.47 17.23
N THR A 22 10.58 -6.78 16.07
CA THR A 22 10.45 -8.14 15.53
C THR A 22 10.94 -8.18 14.08
N GLY A 23 11.35 -9.35 13.59
CA GLY A 23 11.70 -9.53 12.18
C GLY A 23 12.19 -10.94 11.87
N LEU A 24 12.80 -11.12 10.69
CA LEU A 24 13.50 -12.34 10.30
C LEU A 24 15.00 -12.07 10.26
N ALA A 25 15.78 -12.74 11.10
CA ALA A 25 17.22 -12.51 11.19
C ALA A 25 17.95 -13.09 9.97
N ILE A 26 18.47 -12.21 9.11
CA ILE A 26 19.09 -12.58 7.82
C ILE A 26 20.27 -13.53 8.03
N GLN A 27 21.08 -13.27 9.05
CA GLN A 27 22.28 -14.05 9.37
C GLN A 27 21.99 -15.35 10.14
N HIS A 28 20.72 -15.64 10.45
CA HIS A 28 20.30 -16.80 11.24
C HIS A 28 19.23 -17.61 10.50
N ASN A 29 19.48 -17.94 9.23
CA ASN A 29 18.58 -18.74 8.40
C ASN A 29 17.14 -18.19 8.36
N MET A 30 17.00 -16.85 8.37
CA MET A 30 15.71 -16.15 8.42
C MET A 30 14.87 -16.52 9.65
N ALA A 31 15.48 -16.99 10.74
CA ALA A 31 14.77 -17.31 11.97
C ALA A 31 14.02 -16.08 12.51
N ARG A 32 12.82 -16.32 13.05
CA ARG A 32 12.06 -15.26 13.71
C ARG A 32 12.85 -14.70 14.89
N VAL A 33 12.91 -13.38 15.01
CA VAL A 33 13.72 -12.71 16.02
C VAL A 33 12.96 -11.56 16.68
N PHE A 34 13.24 -11.36 17.97
CA PHE A 34 12.83 -10.22 18.78
C PHE A 34 14.06 -9.55 19.40
N LEU A 35 13.97 -8.25 19.68
CA LEU A 35 14.79 -7.67 20.73
C LEU A 35 14.17 -7.94 22.11
N LYS A 36 15.02 -8.27 23.07
CA LYS A 36 14.65 -8.38 24.48
C LYS A 36 14.38 -6.99 25.07
N ARG A 37 13.77 -6.96 26.25
CA ARG A 37 13.43 -5.72 26.99
C ARG A 37 14.57 -4.72 27.20
N ASP A 38 15.81 -5.18 27.25
CA ASP A 38 16.98 -4.31 27.40
C ASP A 38 17.34 -3.54 26.11
N GLY A 39 16.68 -3.84 24.98
CA GLY A 39 16.92 -3.24 23.68
C GLY A 39 18.22 -3.68 23.01
N LYS A 40 18.91 -4.70 23.54
CA LYS A 40 20.21 -5.15 23.03
C LYS A 40 20.29 -6.67 22.90
N GLY A 41 19.72 -7.39 23.85
CA GLY A 41 19.60 -8.83 23.80
C GLY A 41 18.72 -9.26 22.64
N ILE A 42 19.09 -10.38 22.03
CA ILE A 42 18.33 -11.00 20.94
C ILE A 42 17.60 -12.22 21.48
N TYR A 43 16.35 -12.42 21.07
CA TYR A 43 15.54 -13.58 21.39
C TYR A 43 15.04 -14.24 20.10
N PHE A 44 15.29 -15.54 19.97
CA PHE A 44 14.76 -16.39 18.90
C PHE A 44 13.67 -17.28 19.49
N PRO A 45 12.38 -17.01 19.25
CA PRO A 45 11.31 -17.78 19.84
C PRO A 45 11.38 -19.26 19.45
N GLU A 46 11.48 -20.14 20.45
CA GLU A 46 11.46 -21.58 20.19
C GLU A 46 10.06 -22.04 19.81
N SER A 47 10.00 -23.09 18.97
CA SER A 47 8.74 -23.78 18.67
C SER A 47 8.06 -24.25 19.96
N PRO A 48 6.73 -24.06 20.09
CA PRO A 48 5.97 -24.65 21.18
C PRO A 48 6.13 -26.18 21.27
N PRO A 49 5.83 -26.80 22.43
CA PRO A 49 5.75 -28.25 22.55
C PRO A 49 4.81 -28.87 21.50
N PRO A 50 5.08 -30.11 21.02
CA PRO A 50 4.24 -30.76 20.03
C PRO A 50 2.75 -30.76 20.40
N GLY A 51 1.90 -30.42 19.45
CA GLY A 51 0.44 -30.34 19.64
C GLY A 51 -0.05 -29.03 20.29
N GLN A 52 0.84 -28.11 20.66
CA GLN A 52 0.45 -26.81 21.21
C GLN A 52 0.57 -25.70 20.17
N ILE A 53 -0.46 -24.84 20.14
CA ILE A 53 -0.51 -23.61 19.35
C ILE A 53 -0.83 -22.43 20.27
N LEU A 54 -0.65 -21.21 19.76
CA LEU A 54 -1.00 -19.96 20.43
C LEU A 54 -0.35 -19.80 21.81
N GLN A 55 0.90 -20.26 21.95
CA GLN A 55 1.64 -20.17 23.21
C GLN A 55 2.29 -18.79 23.39
N PRO A 56 2.35 -18.23 24.61
CA PRO A 56 2.99 -16.94 24.85
C PRO A 56 4.49 -17.01 24.58
N LEU A 57 5.13 -15.84 24.39
CA LEU A 57 6.60 -15.74 24.41
C LEU A 57 7.17 -16.20 25.76
N THR A 58 8.36 -16.79 25.75
CA THR A 58 9.12 -17.20 26.95
C THR A 58 10.05 -16.11 27.48
N GLU A 59 10.20 -15.00 26.74
CA GLU A 59 11.05 -13.87 27.08
C GLU A 59 10.24 -12.57 27.10
N GLU A 60 10.58 -11.67 28.02
CA GLU A 60 10.02 -10.32 28.08
C GLU A 60 10.67 -9.43 27.00
N CYS A 61 9.86 -9.00 26.03
CA CYS A 61 10.31 -8.23 24.87
C CYS A 61 9.77 -6.79 24.84
N ALA A 62 8.92 -6.40 25.79
CA ALA A 62 8.41 -5.04 25.85
C ALA A 62 9.49 -4.09 26.37
N ILE A 63 9.93 -3.16 25.53
CA ILE A 63 10.88 -2.09 25.86
C ILE A 63 10.06 -0.88 26.34
N PRO A 64 10.11 -0.51 27.62
CA PRO A 64 9.31 0.60 28.15
C PRO A 64 9.90 1.95 27.74
N LEU A 65 9.04 2.86 27.28
CA LEU A 65 9.37 4.24 26.94
C LEU A 65 8.49 5.20 27.75
N THR A 66 9.06 5.90 28.72
CA THR A 66 8.32 6.93 29.48
C THR A 66 8.18 8.21 28.65
N PRO A 67 7.21 9.11 28.94
CA PRO A 67 7.02 10.34 28.19
C PRO A 67 8.29 11.16 28.03
N ARG A 68 8.50 11.70 26.82
CA ARG A 68 9.64 12.59 26.47
C ARG A 68 11.03 11.93 26.62
N THR A 69 11.11 10.60 26.56
CA THR A 69 12.39 9.89 26.63
C THR A 69 12.88 9.41 25.27
N THR A 70 14.18 9.09 25.23
CA THR A 70 14.83 8.41 24.12
C THR A 70 15.53 7.18 24.68
N VAL A 71 15.27 6.01 24.09
CA VAL A 71 15.95 4.75 24.41
C VAL A 71 16.73 4.30 23.18
N ALA A 72 18.03 4.09 23.34
CA ALA A 72 18.88 3.53 22.30
C ALA A 72 18.80 2.00 22.32
N VAL A 73 18.59 1.39 21.16
CA VAL A 73 18.51 -0.06 20.98
C VAL A 73 19.33 -0.47 19.76
N THR A 74 19.77 -1.72 19.70
CA THR A 74 20.63 -2.21 18.61
C THR A 74 19.94 -3.35 17.88
N ILE A 75 19.65 -3.17 16.59
CA ILE A 75 19.03 -4.19 15.74
C ILE A 75 20.09 -4.97 14.96
N PRO A 76 19.99 -6.30 14.83
CA PRO A 76 20.78 -7.05 13.85
C PRO A 76 20.26 -6.80 12.43
N GLN A 77 20.99 -7.29 11.42
CA GLN A 77 20.43 -7.46 10.07
C GLN A 77 19.18 -8.33 10.11
N MET A 78 18.06 -7.76 9.70
CA MET A 78 16.78 -8.44 9.64
C MET A 78 15.93 -7.93 8.48
N ALA A 79 15.17 -8.85 7.89
CA ALA A 79 14.18 -8.57 6.85
C ALA A 79 12.77 -8.61 7.43
N GLY A 80 11.85 -7.85 6.83
CA GLY A 80 10.46 -7.76 7.31
C GLY A 80 10.39 -7.33 8.77
N GLY A 81 11.28 -6.42 9.17
CA GLY A 81 11.35 -5.90 10.52
C GLY A 81 10.16 -5.00 10.82
N ARG A 82 9.64 -5.07 12.04
CA ARG A 82 8.58 -4.21 12.56
C ARG A 82 8.98 -3.63 13.90
N ILE A 83 8.76 -2.33 14.07
CA ILE A 83 8.85 -1.64 15.35
C ILE A 83 7.43 -1.29 15.76
N TRP A 84 6.93 -2.00 16.77
CA TRP A 84 5.58 -1.86 17.29
C TRP A 84 5.58 -0.91 18.48
N PHE A 85 4.54 -0.11 18.62
CA PHE A 85 4.29 0.72 19.78
C PHE A 85 2.87 0.49 20.28
N SER A 86 2.67 0.39 21.59
CA SER A 86 1.34 0.36 22.20
C SER A 86 1.24 1.22 23.45
N THR A 87 0.06 1.77 23.72
CA THR A 87 -0.24 2.55 24.92
C THR A 87 -1.27 1.85 25.80
N GLY A 88 -1.21 2.09 27.12
CA GLY A 88 -2.09 1.50 28.13
C GLY A 88 -1.84 0.01 28.44
N LYS A 89 -1.56 -0.82 27.43
CA LYS A 89 -1.27 -2.25 27.57
C LYS A 89 -0.14 -2.68 26.63
N LYS A 90 0.62 -3.69 27.06
CA LYS A 90 1.59 -4.41 26.22
C LYS A 90 0.87 -5.22 25.15
N LEU A 91 1.47 -5.32 23.97
CA LEU A 91 1.02 -6.24 22.94
C LEU A 91 1.29 -7.69 23.35
N THR A 92 0.38 -8.56 22.95
CA THR A 92 0.47 -10.01 23.09
C THR A 92 0.90 -10.61 21.76
N PHE A 93 2.05 -11.27 21.77
CA PHE A 93 2.56 -12.07 20.67
C PHE A 93 2.47 -13.54 21.05
N LEU A 94 2.06 -14.39 20.09
CA LEU A 94 1.90 -15.83 20.32
C LEU A 94 2.78 -16.63 19.35
N ARG A 95 3.07 -17.86 19.73
CA ARG A 95 3.94 -18.79 19.01
C ARG A 95 3.14 -20.01 18.56
N ASN A 96 3.31 -20.34 17.29
CA ASN A 96 2.87 -21.60 16.69
C ASN A 96 4.12 -22.41 16.24
N PRO A 97 4.00 -23.73 16.06
CA PRO A 97 5.05 -24.54 15.44
C PRO A 97 5.30 -24.14 13.97
N GLY A 98 6.47 -24.51 13.44
CA GLY A 98 6.74 -24.50 11.99
C GLY A 98 7.08 -23.14 11.39
N GLY A 99 7.81 -22.30 12.13
CA GLY A 99 8.24 -20.99 11.64
C GLY A 99 9.51 -21.02 10.79
N PRO A 100 9.85 -19.86 10.18
CA PRO A 100 11.12 -19.65 9.48
C PRO A 100 12.34 -20.01 10.34
N GLY A 101 13.41 -20.48 9.68
CA GLY A 101 14.65 -20.88 10.35
C GLY A 101 14.53 -22.10 11.28
N GLY A 102 13.39 -22.81 11.27
CA GLY A 102 13.12 -23.96 12.15
C GLY A 102 12.60 -23.60 13.55
N GLY A 103 12.34 -22.30 13.81
CA GLY A 103 11.80 -21.81 15.07
C GLY A 103 10.28 -21.74 15.11
N ALA A 104 9.73 -20.92 16.01
CA ALA A 104 8.29 -20.67 16.06
C ALA A 104 7.80 -19.82 14.89
N ALA A 105 6.61 -20.14 14.38
CA ALA A 105 5.81 -19.22 13.58
C ALA A 105 5.21 -18.17 14.52
N LEU A 106 5.49 -16.89 14.24
CA LEU A 106 4.96 -15.80 15.03
C LEU A 106 3.51 -15.50 14.63
N VAL A 107 2.64 -15.45 15.63
CA VAL A 107 1.30 -14.86 15.51
C VAL A 107 1.41 -13.42 15.98
N GLU A 108 1.35 -12.51 15.02
CA GLU A 108 1.44 -11.07 15.23
C GLU A 108 0.08 -10.49 15.64
N PRO A 109 0.04 -9.32 16.31
CA PRO A 109 -1.21 -8.65 16.68
C PRO A 109 -2.16 -8.47 15.50
N SER A 110 -3.40 -8.91 15.64
CA SER A 110 -4.44 -8.72 14.61
C SER A 110 -5.48 -7.69 15.03
N VAL A 111 -5.76 -6.75 14.13
CA VAL A 111 -6.91 -5.83 14.25
C VAL A 111 -8.17 -6.37 13.58
N LEU A 112 -8.06 -7.49 12.87
CA LEU A 112 -9.12 -8.05 12.00
C LEU A 112 -9.95 -9.13 12.68
N ASN A 113 -9.41 -9.73 13.74
CA ASN A 113 -10.11 -10.70 14.56
C ASN A 113 -10.58 -10.03 15.86
N PRO A 114 -11.89 -9.83 16.09
CA PRO A 114 -12.40 -9.19 17.31
C PRO A 114 -12.05 -9.93 18.60
N SER A 115 -11.70 -11.23 18.52
CA SER A 115 -11.25 -12.05 19.65
C SER A 115 -9.73 -12.03 19.86
N ASP A 116 -8.97 -11.34 19.02
CA ASP A 116 -7.53 -11.16 19.22
C ASP A 116 -7.28 -10.42 20.54
N PRO A 117 -6.31 -10.83 21.38
CA PRO A 117 -6.00 -10.14 22.63
C PRO A 117 -5.57 -8.68 22.43
N ASN A 118 -5.15 -8.31 21.22
CA ASN A 118 -4.72 -6.97 20.85
C ASN A 118 -5.82 -6.14 20.16
N ALA A 119 -7.01 -6.72 19.92
CA ALA A 119 -8.08 -6.05 19.18
C ALA A 119 -8.43 -4.68 19.77
N ASP A 120 -8.34 -4.53 21.10
CA ASP A 120 -8.67 -3.30 21.84
C ASP A 120 -7.47 -2.48 22.31
N ILE A 121 -6.26 -2.87 21.92
CA ILE A 121 -5.07 -2.12 22.27
C ILE A 121 -4.85 -1.03 21.23
N ASP A 122 -4.60 0.19 21.69
CA ASP A 122 -4.13 1.27 20.82
C ASP A 122 -2.65 1.00 20.50
N PHE A 123 -2.39 0.60 19.26
CA PHE A 123 -1.06 0.28 18.78
C PHE A 123 -0.83 0.76 17.36
N ALA A 124 0.44 0.96 17.04
CA ALA A 124 0.95 1.30 15.72
C ALA A 124 2.21 0.48 15.44
N PHE A 125 2.63 0.44 14.19
CA PHE A 125 3.95 -0.07 13.83
C PHE A 125 4.50 0.65 12.61
N CYS A 126 5.83 0.66 12.49
CA CYS A 126 6.54 0.99 11.26
C CYS A 126 7.38 -0.20 10.83
N GLU A 127 7.75 -0.24 9.56
CA GLU A 127 8.43 -1.37 8.95
C GLU A 127 9.86 -0.99 8.58
N PHE A 128 10.75 -1.97 8.57
CA PHE A 128 12.11 -1.79 8.09
C PHE A 128 12.74 -3.08 7.58
N THR A 129 13.80 -2.92 6.80
CA THR A 129 14.76 -3.98 6.49
C THR A 129 16.16 -3.42 6.62
N LEU A 130 17.01 -4.13 7.35
CA LEU A 130 18.45 -3.86 7.41
C LEU A 130 19.17 -5.06 6.79
N ASN A 131 19.79 -4.85 5.63
CA ASN A 131 20.49 -5.89 4.89
C ASN A 131 21.94 -5.47 4.55
N ASN A 132 22.59 -6.18 3.63
CA ASN A 132 23.97 -5.91 3.24
C ASN A 132 24.16 -4.64 2.40
N ASP A 133 23.08 -4.10 1.84
CA ASP A 133 23.10 -2.99 0.89
C ASP A 133 22.60 -1.70 1.53
N GLN A 134 21.56 -1.76 2.37
CA GLN A 134 20.92 -0.58 2.93
C GLN A 134 20.11 -0.85 4.21
N VAL A 135 19.75 0.23 4.90
CA VAL A 135 18.52 0.27 5.68
C VAL A 135 17.42 0.88 4.82
N PHE A 136 16.24 0.30 4.87
CA PHE A 136 15.02 0.84 4.34
C PHE A 136 14.00 0.82 5.46
N ALA A 137 13.29 1.92 5.71
CA ALA A 137 12.24 1.98 6.72
C ALA A 137 11.08 2.86 6.25
N ASN A 138 9.85 2.54 6.65
CA ASN A 138 8.66 3.27 6.26
C ASN A 138 7.62 3.30 7.39
N ILE A 139 6.90 4.41 7.48
CA ILE A 139 5.61 4.42 8.18
C ILE A 139 4.61 3.62 7.32
N THR A 140 3.54 3.10 7.93
CA THR A 140 2.56 2.30 7.18
C THR A 140 1.14 2.51 7.65
N TYR A 141 0.24 2.51 6.67
CA TYR A 141 -1.21 2.59 6.80
C TYR A 141 -1.88 1.53 5.90
N VAL A 142 -1.13 0.54 5.41
CA VAL A 142 -1.65 -0.52 4.52
C VAL A 142 -2.75 -1.33 5.20
N ASP A 143 -2.62 -1.54 6.52
CA ASP A 143 -3.61 -2.27 7.31
C ASP A 143 -4.60 -1.32 7.99
N PHE A 144 -4.12 -0.27 8.66
CA PHE A 144 -4.97 0.69 9.36
C PHE A 144 -4.23 1.99 9.70
N VAL A 145 -5.00 3.04 9.99
CA VAL A 145 -4.53 4.27 10.63
C VAL A 145 -4.64 4.13 12.16
N PRO A 146 -3.54 4.25 12.92
CA PRO A 146 -3.54 4.19 14.38
C PRO A 146 -3.79 5.56 15.03
N ARG A 147 -4.05 5.59 16.35
CA ARG A 147 -4.01 6.85 17.13
C ARG A 147 -2.60 7.31 17.46
N LEU A 148 -1.65 6.37 17.52
CA LEU A 148 -0.24 6.65 17.79
C LEU A 148 0.50 6.96 16.48
N PRO A 149 0.69 8.24 16.11
CA PRO A 149 1.48 8.58 14.92
C PRO A 149 2.94 8.19 15.13
N ILE A 150 3.59 7.79 14.04
CA ILE A 150 5.03 7.48 14.01
C ILE A 150 5.69 8.43 13.02
N ALA A 151 6.86 8.94 13.39
CA ALA A 151 7.75 9.70 12.54
C ALA A 151 9.12 9.00 12.44
N LEU A 152 9.77 9.13 11.29
CA LEU A 152 11.08 8.53 11.02
C LEU A 152 12.10 9.61 10.69
N THR A 153 13.31 9.49 11.26
CA THR A 153 14.47 10.31 10.86
C THR A 153 15.66 9.40 10.63
N LEU A 154 16.26 9.48 9.44
CA LEU A 154 17.45 8.71 9.10
C LEU A 154 18.63 9.64 8.91
N HIS A 155 19.66 9.46 9.73
CA HIS A 155 20.95 10.12 9.56
C HIS A 155 21.92 9.20 8.84
N THR A 156 22.62 9.70 7.83
CA THR A 156 23.66 8.95 7.11
C THR A 156 25.06 9.32 7.62
N ARG A 157 26.04 8.46 7.35
CA ARG A 157 27.45 8.72 7.70
C ARG A 157 28.05 9.89 6.94
N GLY A 158 27.55 10.17 5.73
CA GLY A 158 27.90 11.35 4.94
C GLY A 158 27.26 12.65 5.42
N GLY A 159 26.48 12.64 6.51
CA GLY A 159 25.82 13.83 7.07
C GLY A 159 24.44 14.13 6.48
N GLY A 160 23.94 13.30 5.56
CA GLY A 160 22.59 13.41 5.02
C GLY A 160 21.53 13.12 6.08
N VAL A 161 20.39 13.79 5.97
CA VAL A 161 19.22 13.59 6.83
C VAL A 161 18.00 13.39 5.94
N GLN A 162 17.26 12.30 6.17
CA GLN A 162 15.92 12.11 5.62
C GLN A 162 14.93 12.12 6.78
N HIS A 163 13.75 12.68 6.55
CA HIS A 163 12.70 12.77 7.57
C HIS A 163 11.32 12.52 6.95
N VAL A 164 10.50 11.78 7.67
CA VAL A 164 9.09 11.55 7.38
C VAL A 164 8.31 11.84 8.65
N TRP A 165 7.30 12.70 8.55
CA TRP A 165 6.59 13.24 9.70
C TRP A 165 5.49 12.32 10.22
N GLY A 166 4.81 11.60 9.32
CA GLY A 166 3.57 10.90 9.65
C GLY A 166 2.42 11.88 9.94
N MET A 167 1.43 11.41 10.70
CA MET A 167 0.22 12.18 11.03
C MET A 167 0.40 13.09 12.25
N PRO A 168 -0.36 14.19 12.36
CA PRO A 168 -0.45 14.95 13.61
C PRO A 168 -1.14 14.13 14.70
N THR A 169 -1.10 14.60 15.95
CA THR A 169 -1.68 13.91 17.12
C THR A 169 -3.21 13.71 17.05
N ASN A 170 -3.91 14.52 16.26
CA ASN A 170 -5.34 14.37 15.95
C ASN A 170 -5.60 13.71 14.58
N GLY A 171 -4.57 13.15 13.93
CA GLY A 171 -4.63 12.64 12.56
C GLY A 171 -5.69 11.55 12.35
N LEU A 172 -5.80 10.58 13.27
CA LEU A 172 -6.87 9.58 13.18
C LEU A 172 -8.26 10.22 13.20
N ASP A 173 -8.48 11.21 14.09
CA ASP A 173 -9.79 11.84 14.21
C ASP A 173 -10.16 12.59 12.91
N LEU A 174 -9.17 13.22 12.25
CA LEU A 174 -9.33 13.85 10.94
C LEU A 174 -9.64 12.82 9.84
N VAL A 175 -8.90 11.72 9.78
CA VAL A 175 -9.14 10.62 8.83
C VAL A 175 -10.54 10.04 9.01
N CYS A 176 -10.95 9.73 10.25
CA CYS A 176 -12.28 9.20 10.53
C CYS A 176 -13.40 10.18 10.14
N ALA A 177 -13.21 11.48 10.39
CA ALA A 177 -14.16 12.50 9.96
C ALA A 177 -14.27 12.56 8.42
N ALA A 178 -13.13 12.52 7.72
CA ALA A 178 -13.09 12.54 6.26
C ALA A 178 -13.68 11.27 5.63
N LEU A 179 -13.46 10.09 6.21
CA LEU A 179 -14.08 8.83 5.77
C LEU A 179 -15.60 8.89 5.90
N ARG A 180 -16.12 9.39 7.04
CA ARG A 180 -17.56 9.60 7.24
C ARG A 180 -18.14 10.59 6.25
N ALA A 181 -17.44 11.70 5.99
CA ALA A 181 -17.85 12.69 5.00
C ALA A 181 -17.86 12.11 3.58
N GLN A 182 -16.89 11.26 3.24
CA GLN A 182 -16.85 10.58 1.95
C GLN A 182 -18.01 9.61 1.77
N ALA A 183 -18.32 8.80 2.79
CA ALA A 183 -19.49 7.91 2.77
C ALA A 183 -20.81 8.67 2.58
N ALA A 184 -20.94 9.84 3.23
CA ALA A 184 -22.10 10.71 3.03
C ALA A 184 -22.21 11.27 1.60
N ARG A 185 -21.08 11.39 0.88
CA ARG A 185 -21.03 11.93 -0.47
C ARG A 185 -21.38 10.90 -1.54
N ASP A 186 -20.86 9.68 -1.44
CA ASP A 186 -20.96 8.67 -2.49
C ASP A 186 -21.77 7.41 -2.11
N GLY A 187 -22.22 7.31 -0.85
CA GLY A 187 -22.99 6.18 -0.33
C GLY A 187 -22.19 4.89 -0.20
N ARG A 188 -20.86 4.91 -0.39
CA ARG A 188 -19.97 3.76 -0.20
C ARG A 188 -19.56 3.66 1.29
N PRO A 189 -19.23 2.46 1.79
CA PRO A 189 -19.11 2.21 3.23
C PRO A 189 -17.77 2.66 3.84
N TRP A 190 -17.26 3.83 3.44
CA TRP A 190 -16.01 4.38 3.98
C TRP A 190 -16.09 4.66 5.49
N ASP A 191 -17.26 5.06 5.98
CA ASP A 191 -17.55 5.30 7.39
C ASP A 191 -17.41 4.02 8.24
N LYS A 192 -17.78 2.86 7.67
CA LYS A 192 -17.67 1.56 8.35
C LYS A 192 -16.24 1.10 8.57
N LEU A 193 -15.26 1.67 7.86
CA LEU A 193 -13.84 1.42 8.13
C LEU A 193 -13.37 2.00 9.47
N VAL A 194 -14.14 2.91 10.07
CA VAL A 194 -13.84 3.51 11.37
C VAL A 194 -14.18 2.52 12.49
N VAL A 195 -13.16 2.06 13.20
CA VAL A 195 -13.32 1.18 14.37
C VAL A 195 -13.44 2.04 15.61
N GLN A 196 -14.65 2.12 16.14
CA GLN A 196 -14.99 2.81 17.39
C GLN A 196 -15.97 1.93 18.16
N ARG A 197 -15.59 1.44 19.35
CA ARG A 197 -16.50 0.58 20.12
C ARG A 197 -17.66 1.39 20.71
N PRO A 198 -18.83 0.77 20.93
CA PRO A 198 -19.93 1.41 21.64
C PRO A 198 -19.48 1.98 22.99
N GLY A 199 -19.81 3.24 23.25
CA GLY A 199 -19.43 3.95 24.48
C GLY A 199 -18.03 4.59 24.47
N GLN A 200 -17.21 4.38 23.44
CA GLN A 200 -15.97 5.14 23.27
C GLN A 200 -16.25 6.51 22.64
N GLU A 201 -15.68 7.57 23.20
CA GLU A 201 -15.81 8.93 22.67
C GLU A 201 -15.04 9.13 21.36
N ARG A 202 -13.91 8.42 21.21
CA ARG A 202 -13.00 8.58 20.07
C ARG A 202 -12.76 7.25 19.36
N PRO A 203 -12.55 7.26 18.03
CA PRO A 203 -12.14 6.09 17.28
C PRO A 203 -10.81 5.50 17.79
N LEU A 204 -10.70 4.17 17.70
CA LEU A 204 -9.48 3.42 18.04
C LEU A 204 -8.53 3.32 16.83
N ARG A 205 -9.09 3.14 15.62
CA ARG A 205 -8.35 3.07 14.36
C ARG A 205 -9.28 3.20 13.16
N ALA A 206 -8.73 3.38 11.97
CA ALA A 206 -9.46 3.27 10.70
C ALA A 206 -8.81 2.19 9.83
N LEU A 207 -9.54 1.11 9.51
CA LEU A 207 -9.02 0.03 8.67
C LEU A 207 -8.86 0.47 7.22
N SER A 208 -7.91 -0.13 6.51
CA SER A 208 -7.84 0.02 5.06
C SER A 208 -9.01 -0.73 4.39
N PRO A 209 -9.42 -0.32 3.18
CA PRO A 209 -10.53 -0.96 2.46
C PRO A 209 -10.25 -2.43 2.10
N THR A 210 -8.98 -2.85 2.03
CA THR A 210 -8.59 -4.26 1.86
C THR A 210 -9.10 -5.14 3.01
N HIS A 211 -9.29 -4.54 4.18
CA HIS A 211 -9.76 -5.20 5.40
C HIS A 211 -11.24 -4.88 5.71
N GLY A 212 -11.97 -4.32 4.75
CA GLY A 212 -13.34 -3.85 4.96
C GLY A 212 -14.32 -4.93 5.43
N ASP A 213 -14.14 -6.17 4.98
CA ASP A 213 -15.01 -7.29 5.38
C ASP A 213 -14.97 -7.57 6.89
N ALA A 214 -13.84 -7.30 7.56
CA ALA A 214 -13.71 -7.47 9.02
C ALA A 214 -14.64 -6.53 9.83
N VAL A 215 -15.14 -5.47 9.20
CA VAL A 215 -16.02 -4.46 9.79
C VAL A 215 -17.32 -4.25 8.98
N GLY A 216 -17.63 -5.17 8.07
CA GLY A 216 -18.85 -5.13 7.25
C GLY A 216 -18.87 -3.99 6.22
N ALA A 217 -17.69 -3.52 5.79
CA ALA A 217 -17.50 -2.53 4.73
C ALA A 217 -17.15 -3.22 3.40
N SER A 218 -18.17 -3.58 2.61
CA SER A 218 -17.95 -4.21 1.30
C SER A 218 -17.78 -3.19 0.18
N PHE A 219 -16.67 -3.28 -0.54
CA PHE A 219 -16.36 -2.45 -1.71
C PHE A 219 -16.56 -3.17 -3.05
N VAL A 220 -17.12 -4.38 -3.07
CA VAL A 220 -17.37 -5.14 -4.31
C VAL A 220 -18.06 -4.23 -5.35
N GLY A 221 -17.57 -4.23 -6.59
CA GLY A 221 -18.16 -3.39 -7.64
C GLY A 221 -17.72 -1.91 -7.62
N TYR A 222 -16.76 -1.50 -6.79
CA TYR A 222 -16.34 -0.09 -6.68
C TYR A 222 -15.43 0.37 -7.83
N PHE A 223 -14.40 -0.40 -8.19
CA PHE A 223 -13.42 -0.05 -9.23
C PHE A 223 -13.79 -0.54 -10.64
N GLU A 224 -14.78 -1.41 -10.77
CA GLU A 224 -15.22 -2.00 -12.03
C GLU A 224 -15.54 -0.93 -13.11
N PRO A 225 -16.15 0.23 -12.80
CA PRO A 225 -16.30 1.31 -13.77
C PRO A 225 -14.98 1.85 -14.33
N LEU A 226 -13.94 1.97 -13.51
CA LEU A 226 -12.60 2.40 -13.95
C LEU A 226 -11.93 1.31 -14.80
N VAL A 227 -12.14 0.04 -14.46
CA VAL A 227 -11.66 -1.09 -15.26
C VAL A 227 -12.29 -1.10 -16.64
N GLU A 228 -13.62 -0.94 -16.75
CA GLU A 228 -14.29 -0.84 -18.06
C GLU A 228 -13.80 0.37 -18.86
N ALA A 229 -13.64 1.53 -18.21
CA ALA A 229 -13.11 2.73 -18.86
C ALA A 229 -11.67 2.53 -19.37
N THR A 230 -10.84 1.82 -18.61
CA THR A 230 -9.46 1.46 -19.00
C THR A 230 -9.46 0.57 -20.24
N TRP A 231 -10.25 -0.50 -20.25
CA TRP A 231 -10.33 -1.42 -21.39
C TRP A 231 -10.89 -0.74 -22.64
N ARG A 232 -11.86 0.17 -22.48
CA ARG A 232 -12.37 0.98 -23.59
C ARG A 232 -11.30 1.94 -24.12
N LYS A 233 -10.56 2.64 -23.25
CA LYS A 233 -9.53 3.62 -23.65
C LYS A 233 -8.38 2.97 -24.43
N TYR A 234 -7.95 1.78 -24.01
CA TYR A 234 -6.79 1.09 -24.58
C TYR A 234 -7.14 -0.04 -25.57
N GLY A 235 -8.43 -0.29 -25.83
CA GLY A 235 -8.91 -1.27 -26.79
C GLY A 235 -9.11 -0.73 -28.20
N GLN A 236 -9.22 -1.65 -29.16
CA GLN A 236 -9.64 -1.30 -30.52
C GLN A 236 -11.16 -1.27 -30.61
N GLU A 237 -11.74 -0.17 -31.09
CA GLU A 237 -13.18 -0.11 -31.34
C GLU A 237 -13.56 -1.04 -32.51
N HIS A 238 -14.55 -1.90 -32.29
CA HIS A 238 -15.32 -2.48 -33.40
C HIS A 238 -16.32 -1.42 -33.89
N HIS A 239 -15.95 -0.63 -34.90
CA HIS A 239 -16.98 0.00 -35.73
C HIS A 239 -17.65 -1.09 -36.59
N HIS A 240 -18.64 -1.79 -36.04
CA HIS A 240 -19.60 -2.52 -36.84
C HIS A 240 -20.47 -1.49 -37.59
N GLN A 241 -19.97 -0.95 -38.70
CA GLN A 241 -20.84 -0.37 -39.71
C GLN A 241 -21.61 -1.51 -40.36
N GLN A 242 -22.78 -1.87 -39.80
CA GLN A 242 -23.77 -2.63 -40.54
C GLN A 242 -24.32 -1.72 -41.65
N GLN A 243 -23.64 -1.70 -42.80
CA GLN A 243 -24.27 -1.22 -44.03
C GLN A 243 -25.28 -2.29 -44.46
N GLN A 244 -26.55 -2.09 -44.11
CA GLN A 244 -27.64 -2.78 -44.78
C GLN A 244 -27.71 -2.26 -46.23
N PRO A 245 -27.70 -3.13 -47.26
CA PRO A 245 -27.95 -2.67 -48.62
C PRO A 245 -29.46 -2.40 -48.78
N GLU A 246 -29.86 -1.14 -48.67
CA GLU A 246 -31.18 -0.72 -49.16
C GLU A 246 -31.23 -0.93 -50.68
N LYS A 247 -32.07 -1.88 -51.12
CA LYS A 247 -32.47 -2.00 -52.53
C LYS A 247 -33.32 -0.78 -52.90
N ARG A 248 -32.72 0.21 -53.57
CA ARG A 248 -33.47 1.31 -54.18
C ARG A 248 -33.92 0.96 -55.61
N HIS A 249 -35.24 0.97 -55.80
CA HIS A 249 -35.89 0.92 -57.10
C HIS A 249 -35.54 2.15 -57.96
N HIS A 250 -35.24 1.91 -59.23
CA HIS A 250 -35.02 2.94 -60.24
C HIS A 250 -36.28 3.77 -60.50
N LYS A 251 -36.18 5.10 -60.38
CA LYS A 251 -36.93 6.06 -61.19
C LYS A 251 -36.04 7.23 -61.58
N PHE A 252 -35.96 7.44 -62.90
CA PHE A 252 -35.23 8.50 -63.58
C PHE A 252 -35.69 9.90 -63.15
N ARG A 253 -34.74 10.82 -62.90
CA ARG A 253 -34.94 12.27 -63.02
C ARG A 253 -33.61 13.00 -63.31
N PHE A 254 -33.69 13.99 -64.20
CA PHE A 254 -32.62 14.77 -64.85
C PHE A 254 -31.72 15.60 -63.88
N PRO A 255 -30.51 16.04 -64.31
CA PRO A 255 -29.48 16.57 -63.43
C PRO A 255 -29.65 18.08 -63.19
N LEU A 256 -29.58 18.49 -61.92
CA LEU A 256 -29.30 19.86 -61.52
C LEU A 256 -27.98 19.86 -60.73
N LEU A 257 -27.05 20.72 -61.14
CA LEU A 257 -25.75 20.91 -60.50
C LEU A 257 -25.93 21.37 -59.06
N ASP A 258 -25.65 20.48 -58.10
CA ASP A 258 -25.53 20.83 -56.70
C ASP A 258 -24.16 20.38 -56.21
N ARG A 259 -23.31 21.35 -55.86
CA ARG A 259 -21.99 21.10 -55.26
C ARG A 259 -22.23 20.71 -53.81
N GLY A 260 -22.34 19.42 -53.54
CA GLY A 260 -22.38 18.89 -52.18
C GLY A 260 -21.12 19.29 -51.40
N PRO A 261 -21.21 19.41 -50.06
CA PRO A 261 -20.07 19.77 -49.22
C PRO A 261 -18.98 18.69 -49.35
N GLU A 262 -17.72 19.14 -49.36
CA GLU A 262 -16.56 18.26 -49.32
C GLU A 262 -16.66 17.27 -48.15
N PRO A 263 -16.21 16.01 -48.31
CA PRO A 263 -16.20 15.06 -47.21
C PRO A 263 -15.30 15.59 -46.09
N GLU A 264 -15.90 15.83 -44.92
CA GLU A 264 -15.16 16.12 -43.69
C GLU A 264 -14.05 15.09 -43.52
N ALA A 265 -12.81 15.57 -43.40
CA ALA A 265 -11.65 14.75 -43.13
C ALA A 265 -11.93 13.93 -41.85
N LYS A 266 -11.99 12.60 -41.99
CA LYS A 266 -12.04 11.69 -40.85
C LYS A 266 -10.86 12.01 -39.95
N ALA A 267 -11.13 12.61 -38.78
CA ALA A 267 -10.12 12.77 -37.75
C ALA A 267 -9.57 11.37 -37.42
N GLN A 268 -8.33 11.11 -37.82
CA GLN A 268 -7.60 9.93 -37.38
C GLN A 268 -7.45 10.07 -35.87
N HIS A 269 -8.32 9.40 -35.10
CA HIS A 269 -8.11 9.22 -33.67
C HIS A 269 -6.81 8.46 -33.50
N GLN A 270 -5.76 9.18 -33.12
CA GLN A 270 -4.49 8.59 -32.79
C GLN A 270 -4.73 7.64 -31.61
N LYS A 271 -4.46 6.36 -31.83
CA LYS A 271 -4.71 5.30 -30.85
C LYS A 271 -3.93 5.60 -29.57
N THR A 272 -4.62 5.76 -28.45
CA THR A 272 -3.96 5.93 -27.15
C THR A 272 -3.36 4.60 -26.72
N VAL A 273 -2.06 4.60 -26.41
CA VAL A 273 -1.30 3.42 -25.97
C VAL A 273 -0.87 3.65 -24.53
N LEU A 274 -1.14 2.68 -23.65
CA LEU A 274 -0.64 2.69 -22.28
C LEU A 274 0.88 2.50 -22.30
N ARG A 275 1.63 3.24 -21.49
CA ARG A 275 3.10 3.10 -21.37
C ARG A 275 3.45 2.84 -19.91
N ILE A 276 4.09 1.70 -19.65
CA ILE A 276 4.59 1.33 -18.32
C ILE A 276 6.11 1.39 -18.34
N ASN A 277 6.69 2.38 -17.68
CA ASN A 277 8.11 2.36 -17.34
C ASN A 277 8.31 1.37 -16.18
N THR A 278 8.98 0.25 -16.45
CA THR A 278 9.27 -0.76 -15.43
C THR A 278 10.39 -0.34 -14.47
N GLN A 279 11.11 0.74 -14.78
CA GLN A 279 12.25 1.27 -14.02
C GLN A 279 13.37 0.23 -13.83
N ALA A 280 13.39 -0.75 -14.72
CA ALA A 280 14.32 -1.85 -14.82
C ALA A 280 14.35 -2.30 -16.30
N ALA A 281 15.22 -3.24 -16.69
CA ALA A 281 15.03 -3.90 -17.99
C ALA A 281 13.65 -4.58 -18.02
N PRO A 282 12.83 -4.42 -19.09
CA PRO A 282 13.17 -3.90 -20.43
C PRO A 282 12.93 -2.38 -20.67
N GLY A 283 12.58 -1.59 -19.65
CA GLY A 283 12.35 -0.15 -19.76
C GLY A 283 10.87 0.19 -19.94
N VAL A 284 10.55 1.03 -20.94
CA VAL A 284 9.16 1.43 -21.20
C VAL A 284 8.47 0.43 -22.10
N LEU A 285 7.39 -0.17 -21.61
CA LEU A 285 6.57 -1.15 -22.31
C LEU A 285 5.25 -0.53 -22.74
N GLU A 286 4.86 -0.79 -23.97
CA GLU A 286 3.57 -0.38 -24.51
C GLU A 286 2.47 -1.41 -24.19
N GLY A 287 1.27 -0.90 -23.96
CA GLY A 287 0.09 -1.65 -23.55
C GLY A 287 -1.14 -1.30 -24.38
N SER A 288 -1.88 -2.31 -24.82
CA SER A 288 -3.21 -2.15 -25.44
C SER A 288 -4.05 -3.41 -25.25
N VAL A 289 -5.35 -3.33 -25.48
CA VAL A 289 -6.25 -4.49 -25.58
C VAL A 289 -6.37 -4.86 -27.06
N PRO A 290 -5.74 -5.95 -27.54
CA PRO A 290 -5.83 -6.36 -28.95
C PRO A 290 -7.25 -6.69 -29.37
N SER A 291 -7.55 -6.56 -30.67
CA SER A 291 -8.86 -6.97 -31.21
C SER A 291 -9.12 -8.45 -30.93
N GLY A 292 -10.28 -8.77 -30.36
CA GLY A 292 -10.65 -10.14 -29.97
C GLY A 292 -10.01 -10.64 -28.66
N SER A 293 -9.19 -9.83 -27.99
CA SER A 293 -8.66 -10.13 -26.65
C SER A 293 -9.55 -9.52 -25.57
N ASN A 294 -9.67 -10.22 -24.42
CA ASN A 294 -10.21 -9.62 -23.20
C ASN A 294 -9.11 -9.10 -22.26
N ASP A 295 -7.85 -9.29 -22.61
CA ASP A 295 -6.70 -8.93 -21.77
C ASP A 295 -6.03 -7.66 -22.28
N LEU A 296 -5.63 -6.81 -21.32
CA LEU A 296 -4.68 -5.74 -21.53
C LEU A 296 -3.29 -6.37 -21.67
N VAL A 297 -2.69 -6.30 -22.85
CA VAL A 297 -1.38 -6.88 -23.12
C VAL A 297 -0.33 -5.79 -23.05
N ILE A 298 0.63 -5.91 -22.12
CA ILE A 298 1.69 -4.92 -21.86
C ILE A 298 3.04 -5.60 -22.07
N GLY A 299 3.80 -5.19 -23.09
CA GLY A 299 5.10 -5.81 -23.38
C GLY A 299 5.02 -7.33 -23.62
N GLY A 300 3.90 -7.82 -24.15
CA GLY A 300 3.64 -9.25 -24.38
C GLY A 300 3.04 -10.00 -23.18
N GLU A 301 2.96 -9.38 -22.01
CA GLU A 301 2.36 -9.98 -20.81
C GLU A 301 0.84 -9.71 -20.77
N PRO A 302 -0.02 -10.73 -20.69
CA PRO A 302 -1.47 -10.54 -20.59
C PRO A 302 -1.90 -10.21 -19.15
N PHE A 303 -2.72 -9.18 -19.00
CA PHE A 303 -3.38 -8.82 -17.75
C PHE A 303 -4.89 -8.87 -17.97
N GLY A 304 -5.54 -9.82 -17.31
CA GLY A 304 -7.01 -9.86 -17.25
C GLY A 304 -7.59 -8.66 -16.51
N ARG A 305 -8.90 -8.44 -16.66
CA ARG A 305 -9.63 -7.39 -15.93
C ARG A 305 -9.54 -7.63 -14.43
N PRO A 306 -8.96 -6.72 -13.63
CA PRO A 306 -8.95 -6.86 -12.19
C PRO A 306 -10.33 -6.59 -11.60
N THR A 307 -10.67 -7.26 -10.50
CA THR A 307 -11.80 -6.92 -9.64
C THR A 307 -11.44 -5.81 -8.66
N THR A 308 -12.42 -5.25 -7.96
CA THR A 308 -12.13 -4.35 -6.81
C THR A 308 -11.21 -5.01 -5.79
N GLY A 309 -11.40 -6.30 -5.47
CA GLY A 309 -10.54 -7.02 -4.53
C GLY A 309 -9.09 -7.09 -5.01
N ASP A 310 -8.88 -7.36 -6.30
CA ASP A 310 -7.53 -7.39 -6.88
C ASP A 310 -6.85 -6.02 -6.79
N ILE A 311 -7.56 -4.93 -7.10
CA ILE A 311 -7.01 -3.57 -7.04
C ILE A 311 -6.63 -3.19 -5.62
N LEU A 312 -7.55 -3.39 -4.66
CA LEU A 312 -7.31 -3.04 -3.26
C LEU A 312 -6.20 -3.88 -2.64
N GLY A 313 -6.18 -5.19 -2.90
CA GLY A 313 -5.20 -6.13 -2.35
C GLY A 313 -3.84 -6.11 -3.04
N CYS A 314 -3.78 -5.70 -4.31
CA CYS A 314 -2.55 -5.64 -5.13
C CYS A 314 -1.79 -6.98 -5.27
N ASN A 315 -2.42 -8.12 -4.97
CA ASN A 315 -1.72 -9.41 -4.85
C ASN A 315 -2.48 -10.63 -5.43
N SER A 316 -3.64 -10.40 -6.04
CA SER A 316 -4.48 -11.45 -6.64
C SER A 316 -4.85 -11.11 -8.08
N GLY A 317 -5.47 -12.08 -8.77
CA GLY A 317 -5.90 -11.92 -10.15
C GLY A 317 -4.71 -11.50 -11.05
N PRO A 318 -4.85 -10.42 -11.85
CA PRO A 318 -3.78 -9.96 -12.73
C PRO A 318 -2.55 -9.43 -11.98
N PHE A 319 -2.63 -9.18 -10.68
CA PHE A 319 -1.50 -8.70 -9.86
C PHE A 319 -0.76 -9.81 -9.11
N THR A 320 -1.03 -11.07 -9.44
CA THR A 320 -0.29 -12.21 -8.90
C THR A 320 1.12 -12.25 -9.50
N THR A 321 2.14 -12.23 -8.65
CA THR A 321 3.55 -12.41 -9.07
C THR A 321 3.80 -13.84 -9.50
N GLY A 322 4.71 -14.02 -10.46
CA GLY A 322 5.05 -15.34 -10.99
C GLY A 322 6.49 -15.43 -11.50
N PRO A 323 6.81 -16.41 -12.36
CA PRO A 323 8.18 -16.60 -12.85
C PRO A 323 8.63 -15.51 -13.84
N SER A 324 7.72 -14.72 -14.44
CA SER A 324 8.07 -13.67 -15.40
C SER A 324 8.61 -12.42 -14.69
N PRO A 325 9.90 -12.05 -14.87
CA PRO A 325 10.45 -10.84 -14.29
C PRO A 325 9.80 -9.59 -14.88
N THR A 326 9.49 -9.61 -16.18
CA THR A 326 8.80 -8.52 -16.87
C THR A 326 7.43 -8.27 -16.25
N ARG A 327 6.64 -9.33 -16.04
CA ARG A 327 5.34 -9.23 -15.36
C ARG A 327 5.48 -8.62 -13.97
N ASN A 328 6.42 -9.14 -13.17
CA ASN A 328 6.65 -8.68 -11.80
C ASN A 328 7.10 -7.21 -11.76
N ALA A 329 7.76 -6.70 -12.82
CA ALA A 329 8.13 -5.30 -12.92
C ALA A 329 6.94 -4.39 -13.28
N ILE A 330 5.98 -4.89 -14.06
CA ILE A 330 4.76 -4.16 -14.48
C ILE A 330 3.75 -4.04 -13.33
N ILE A 331 3.54 -5.12 -12.56
CA ILE A 331 2.47 -5.24 -11.55
C ILE A 331 2.37 -4.01 -10.62
N PRO A 332 3.46 -3.55 -9.97
CA PRO A 332 3.38 -2.43 -9.04
C PRO A 332 2.87 -1.14 -9.70
N ARG A 333 3.32 -0.86 -10.93
CA ARG A 333 2.95 0.36 -11.67
C ARG A 333 1.50 0.34 -12.09
N LEU A 334 1.05 -0.80 -12.59
CA LEU A 334 -0.34 -0.98 -13.01
C LEU A 334 -1.30 -0.92 -11.80
N ALA A 335 -0.98 -1.62 -10.71
CA ALA A 335 -1.78 -1.61 -9.49
C ALA A 335 -1.85 -0.21 -8.86
N ALA A 336 -0.73 0.51 -8.77
CA ALA A 336 -0.70 1.88 -8.28
C ALA A 336 -1.53 2.85 -9.15
N ALA A 337 -1.51 2.68 -10.48
CA ALA A 337 -2.31 3.49 -11.39
C ALA A 337 -3.82 3.33 -11.16
N PHE A 338 -4.29 2.11 -10.89
CA PHE A 338 -5.68 1.83 -10.51
C PHE A 338 -6.03 2.38 -9.12
N GLN A 339 -5.20 2.11 -8.10
CA GLN A 339 -5.40 2.61 -6.73
C GLN A 339 -5.51 4.14 -6.70
N ARG A 340 -4.70 4.84 -7.50
CA ARG A 340 -4.68 6.31 -7.62
C ARG A 340 -5.77 6.87 -8.53
N GLY A 341 -6.54 6.02 -9.22
CA GLY A 341 -7.61 6.42 -10.15
C GLY A 341 -7.12 7.12 -11.42
N CYS A 342 -5.83 7.06 -11.74
CA CYS A 342 -5.22 7.90 -12.78
C CYS A 342 -5.00 7.18 -14.12
N ILE A 343 -5.24 5.87 -14.18
CA ILE A 343 -4.96 5.03 -15.36
C ILE A 343 -5.72 5.43 -16.64
N VAL A 344 -6.86 6.11 -16.49
CA VAL A 344 -7.65 6.65 -17.61
C VAL A 344 -7.36 8.12 -17.88
N ASP A 345 -6.79 8.85 -16.93
CA ASP A 345 -6.52 10.29 -17.05
C ASP A 345 -5.17 10.55 -17.73
N VAL A 346 -4.19 9.69 -17.46
CA VAL A 346 -2.86 9.71 -18.10
C VAL A 346 -2.55 8.35 -18.71
N ALA A 347 -1.64 8.32 -19.69
CA ALA A 347 -1.26 7.09 -20.38
C ALA A 347 0.14 6.59 -20.00
N GLU A 348 0.95 7.41 -19.33
CA GLU A 348 2.31 7.07 -18.91
C GLU A 348 2.34 6.81 -17.41
N HIS A 349 2.82 5.62 -17.03
CA HIS A 349 2.95 5.24 -15.63
C HIS A 349 4.34 4.66 -15.33
N PRO A 350 4.85 4.88 -14.10
CA PRO A 350 4.21 5.61 -13.01
C PRO A 350 4.13 7.12 -13.28
N SER A 351 2.98 7.72 -13.00
CA SER A 351 2.72 9.13 -13.27
C SER A 351 3.07 9.99 -12.06
N HIS A 352 3.09 11.31 -12.25
CA HIS A 352 3.44 12.26 -11.19
C HIS A 352 2.27 12.52 -10.21
N PRO A 353 2.57 12.91 -8.94
CA PRO A 353 1.56 13.05 -7.89
C PRO A 353 0.38 13.98 -8.20
N GLU A 354 0.57 15.00 -9.03
CA GLU A 354 -0.49 15.92 -9.44
C GLU A 354 -1.62 15.25 -10.23
N THR A 355 -1.40 14.04 -10.77
CA THR A 355 -2.43 13.28 -11.49
C THR A 355 -3.22 12.35 -10.57
N PHE A 356 -2.80 12.17 -9.32
CA PHE A 356 -3.43 11.20 -8.43
C PHE A 356 -4.75 11.73 -7.90
N TYR A 357 -5.72 10.83 -7.72
CA TYR A 357 -6.94 11.10 -6.99
C TYR A 357 -7.76 12.29 -7.55
N LYS A 358 -7.88 12.38 -8.89
CA LYS A 358 -8.62 13.46 -9.58
C LYS A 358 -10.01 13.05 -10.07
N SER A 359 -10.23 11.76 -10.31
CA SER A 359 -11.45 11.22 -10.90
C SER A 359 -11.90 9.97 -10.16
N ASP A 360 -13.21 9.80 -10.00
CA ASP A 360 -13.79 8.60 -9.39
C ASP A 360 -14.01 7.49 -10.43
N PRO A 361 -13.89 6.21 -10.05
CA PRO A 361 -13.51 5.72 -8.72
C PRO A 361 -11.99 5.80 -8.47
N MET A 362 -11.61 5.99 -7.20
CA MET A 362 -10.22 6.02 -6.72
C MET A 362 -10.14 5.45 -5.29
N ASN A 363 -8.96 5.14 -4.77
CA ASN A 363 -8.84 4.79 -3.36
C ASN A 363 -8.97 6.03 -2.45
N HIS A 364 -10.19 6.34 -2.01
CA HIS A 364 -10.44 7.47 -1.11
C HIS A 364 -9.78 7.31 0.27
N TYR A 365 -9.60 6.09 0.77
CA TYR A 365 -8.84 5.87 2.00
C TYR A 365 -7.40 6.39 1.84
N ALA A 366 -6.71 5.98 0.78
CA ALA A 366 -5.36 6.45 0.50
C ALA A 366 -5.30 7.97 0.29
N ARG A 367 -6.21 8.54 -0.50
CA ARG A 367 -6.34 10.00 -0.69
C ARG A 367 -6.43 10.75 0.65
N ILE A 368 -7.25 10.25 1.57
CA ILE A 368 -7.48 10.86 2.89
C ILE A 368 -6.26 10.68 3.80
N VAL A 369 -5.59 9.52 3.75
CA VAL A 369 -4.34 9.28 4.48
C VAL A 369 -3.26 10.27 4.05
N HIS A 370 -3.02 10.44 2.75
CA HIS A 370 -2.07 11.44 2.26
C HIS A 370 -2.47 12.86 2.68
N MET A 371 -3.75 13.21 2.56
CA MET A 371 -4.26 14.54 2.95
C MET A 371 -3.99 14.92 4.41
N HIS A 372 -3.93 13.93 5.32
CA HIS A 372 -3.77 14.16 6.75
C HIS A 372 -2.40 13.79 7.32
N ASN A 373 -1.48 13.28 6.49
CA ASN A 373 -0.06 13.26 6.85
C ASN A 373 0.52 14.66 6.71
N ILE A 374 1.40 15.05 7.63
CA ILE A 374 1.95 16.41 7.74
C ILE A 374 2.70 16.82 6.46
N ASP A 375 3.43 15.88 5.86
CA ASP A 375 4.20 16.06 4.64
C ASP A 375 3.53 15.46 3.40
N GLY A 376 2.27 15.01 3.50
CA GLY A 376 1.56 14.33 2.43
C GLY A 376 1.98 12.88 2.19
N LYS A 377 2.97 12.35 2.92
CA LYS A 377 3.54 11.03 2.67
C LYS A 377 2.98 9.97 3.63
N GLY A 378 2.73 8.78 3.12
CA GLY A 378 2.31 7.64 3.92
C GLY A 378 2.01 6.42 3.06
N TYR A 379 2.35 5.23 3.56
CA TYR A 379 2.20 3.98 2.81
C TYR A 379 0.76 3.47 2.95
N ALA A 380 -0.17 3.92 2.10
CA ALA A 380 -1.61 3.65 2.28
C ALA A 380 -2.12 2.41 1.51
N PHE A 381 -1.33 1.88 0.58
CA PHE A 381 -1.56 0.62 -0.12
C PHE A 381 -0.23 -0.02 -0.53
N ALA A 382 -0.22 -1.30 -0.92
CA ALA A 382 1.00 -2.12 -1.06
C ALA A 382 2.10 -1.55 -2.00
N TYR A 383 1.72 -0.73 -2.98
CA TYR A 383 2.64 -0.17 -3.99
C TYR A 383 2.63 1.36 -4.02
N ASP A 384 2.43 1.99 -2.86
CA ASP A 384 2.42 3.46 -2.76
C ASP A 384 3.81 4.10 -2.93
N ASP A 385 4.86 3.28 -2.87
CA ASP A 385 6.25 3.64 -3.14
C ASP A 385 6.57 3.77 -4.64
N VAL A 386 5.62 3.41 -5.50
CA VAL A 386 5.73 3.58 -6.95
C VAL A 386 5.69 5.06 -7.32
N GLN A 387 6.74 5.52 -7.99
CA GLN A 387 6.94 6.91 -8.42
C GLN A 387 7.74 6.93 -9.74
N PRO A 388 7.62 7.99 -10.57
CA PRO A 388 8.49 8.17 -11.73
C PRO A 388 9.97 8.23 -11.32
N ASP A 389 10.86 7.94 -12.26
CA ASP A 389 12.31 8.03 -12.04
C ASP A 389 12.70 9.44 -11.60
N GLY A 390 13.39 9.56 -10.47
CA GLY A 390 13.71 10.85 -9.86
C GLY A 390 12.52 11.62 -9.27
N GLY A 391 11.32 11.01 -9.23
CA GLY A 391 10.12 11.62 -8.67
C GLY A 391 10.11 11.74 -7.15
N GLU A 392 9.10 12.45 -6.64
CA GLU A 392 8.88 12.65 -5.20
C GLU A 392 8.26 11.40 -4.56
N ASP A 393 8.86 10.94 -3.46
CA ASP A 393 8.28 9.85 -2.65
C ASP A 393 6.94 10.25 -2.02
N GLN A 394 5.96 9.35 -2.13
CA GLN A 394 4.66 9.47 -1.50
C GLN A 394 4.46 8.45 -0.36
N SER A 395 5.34 7.45 -0.23
CA SER A 395 5.14 6.32 0.66
C SER A 395 5.56 6.56 2.11
N GLY A 396 6.32 7.63 2.39
CA GLY A 396 6.78 7.93 3.74
C GLY A 396 7.93 7.02 4.16
N LYS A 397 8.84 6.75 3.21
CA LYS A 397 10.05 5.94 3.43
C LYS A 397 11.29 6.79 3.71
N VAL A 398 12.25 6.18 4.37
CA VAL A 398 13.65 6.62 4.47
C VAL A 398 14.57 5.46 4.14
N ASN A 399 15.67 5.71 3.43
CA ASN A 399 16.64 4.67 3.11
C ASN A 399 18.06 5.21 2.94
N ALA A 400 19.06 4.37 3.26
CA ALA A 400 20.47 4.71 3.05
C ALA A 400 21.35 3.46 2.98
N GLY A 401 22.38 3.50 2.12
CA GLY A 401 23.46 2.51 2.06
C GLY A 401 24.59 2.74 3.08
N GLU A 402 24.58 3.87 3.78
CA GLU A 402 25.50 4.14 4.89
C GLU A 402 24.78 4.76 6.11
N PRO A 403 23.80 4.05 6.72
CA PRO A 403 23.08 4.58 7.85
C PRO A 403 24.02 4.79 9.04
N ARG A 404 23.79 5.88 9.76
CA ARG A 404 24.42 6.20 11.03
C ARG A 404 23.48 5.89 12.19
N VAL A 405 22.27 6.45 12.16
CA VAL A 405 21.22 6.26 13.18
C VAL A 405 19.85 6.38 12.51
N LEU A 406 18.96 5.44 12.81
CA LEU A 406 17.53 5.57 12.56
C LEU A 406 16.82 6.00 13.86
N VAL A 407 16.10 7.11 13.81
CA VAL A 407 15.27 7.59 14.91
C VAL A 407 13.81 7.30 14.58
N VAL A 408 13.11 6.63 15.49
CA VAL A 408 11.69 6.29 15.38
C VAL A 408 10.98 6.96 16.54
N ALA A 409 10.20 7.99 16.23
CA ALA A 409 9.46 8.76 17.23
C ALA A 409 7.98 8.36 17.19
N VAL A 410 7.37 8.19 18.37
CA VAL A 410 5.94 7.89 18.53
C VAL A 410 5.25 8.98 19.35
N GLY A 411 4.08 9.40 18.87
CA GLY A 411 3.16 10.29 19.57
C GLY A 411 3.41 11.79 19.45
#